data_AF-A0A0R2FRN9-F1
#
_entry.id   AF-A0A0R2FRN9-F1
#
_cell.length_a   1.000
_cell.length_b   1.000
_cell.length_c   1.000
_cell.angle_alpha   90.00
_cell.angle_beta   90.00
_cell.angle_gamma   90.00
#
_symmetry.space_group_name_H-M   'P 1'
#
loop_
_entity.id
_entity.type
_entity.pdbx_description
1 polymer ?
#
loop_
_entity_poly.entity_id
_entity_poly.type
_entity_poly.pdbx_seq_one_letter_code
_entity_poly.pdbx_strand_id
1 'polypeptide(L)'
;MKCFFIVKFGWAVGKGVIKMLKHLLKNRFWFFKALETYGLGIYFIIRHSTGTFDPPPNSVLDLLDDPPFIFVLAVVGTFVLVYSLWDLNTFLYKPIMTGLLTSVWLIFMLGFVFHDFATGAYVSFQAMYAGFVLVTMISEITLKE
;
A
#
# COMPACT_ATOMS: atom_id res chain seq x y z
N MET A 1 -38.64 -13.32 21.18
CA MET A 1 -37.22 -13.24 21.59
C MET A 1 -36.23 -12.98 20.44
N LYS A 2 -36.49 -13.37 19.18
CA LYS A 2 -35.57 -13.13 18.03
C LYS A 2 -35.34 -11.65 17.66
N CYS A 3 -36.35 -10.77 17.78
CA CYS A 3 -36.20 -9.34 17.46
C CYS A 3 -35.21 -8.60 18.37
N PHE A 4 -35.14 -8.96 19.65
CA PHE A 4 -34.28 -8.25 20.61
C PHE A 4 -32.79 -8.53 20.37
N PHE A 5 -32.45 -9.71 19.84
CA PHE A 5 -31.08 -10.08 19.51
C PHE A 5 -30.57 -9.32 18.28
N ILE A 6 -31.41 -9.14 17.25
CA ILE A 6 -31.08 -8.39 16.04
C ILE A 6 -30.82 -6.91 16.34
N VAL A 7 -31.66 -6.29 17.17
CA VAL A 7 -31.48 -4.88 17.54
C VAL A 7 -30.23 -4.67 18.38
N LYS A 8 -29.93 -5.58 19.32
CA LYS A 8 -28.71 -5.50 20.14
C LYS A 8 -27.44 -5.76 19.32
N PHE A 9 -27.50 -6.65 18.33
CA PHE A 9 -26.41 -6.92 17.40
C PHE A 9 -26.16 -5.73 16.47
N GLY A 10 -27.21 -5.14 15.89
CA GLY A 10 -27.10 -3.92 15.07
C GLY A 10 -26.56 -2.71 15.85
N TRP A 11 -26.96 -2.55 17.11
CA TRP A 11 -26.47 -1.45 17.96
C TRP A 11 -25.01 -1.65 18.44
N ALA A 12 -24.59 -2.90 18.67
CA ALA A 12 -23.19 -3.24 18.98
C ALA A 12 -22.26 -3.07 17.77
N VAL A 13 -22.69 -3.50 16.58
CA VAL A 13 -21.97 -3.28 15.32
C VAL A 13 -21.87 -1.78 15.03
N GLY A 14 -22.95 -1.01 15.20
CA GLY A 14 -22.94 0.45 15.02
C GLY A 14 -21.95 1.17 15.93
N LYS A 15 -21.86 0.79 17.21
CA LYS A 15 -20.86 1.35 18.13
C LYS A 15 -19.43 0.96 17.76
N GLY A 16 -19.20 -0.27 17.31
CA GLY A 16 -17.90 -0.73 16.82
C GLY A 16 -17.43 0.09 15.62
N VAL A 17 -18.31 0.31 14.63
CA VAL A 17 -18.01 1.08 13.41
C VAL A 17 -17.71 2.55 13.72
N ILE A 18 -18.49 3.20 14.60
CA ILE A 18 -18.26 4.60 14.99
C ILE A 18 -16.92 4.76 15.73
N LYS A 19 -16.55 3.78 16.57
CA LYS A 19 -15.25 3.78 17.24
C LYS A 19 -14.13 3.62 16.20
N MET A 20 -14.26 2.64 15.31
CA MET A 20 -13.31 2.34 14.23
C MET A 20 -13.06 3.54 13.30
N LEU A 21 -14.10 4.28 12.92
CA LEU A 21 -13.97 5.52 12.12
C LEU A 21 -13.20 6.63 12.82
N LYS A 22 -13.38 6.80 14.14
CA LYS A 22 -12.59 7.77 14.92
C LYS A 22 -11.10 7.40 14.97
N HIS A 23 -10.78 6.10 14.99
CA HIS A 23 -9.40 5.62 14.94
C HIS A 23 -8.80 5.76 13.53
N LEU A 24 -9.59 5.53 12.47
CA LEU A 24 -9.16 5.78 11.09
C LEU A 24 -8.76 7.24 10.87
N LEU A 25 -9.50 8.20 11.43
CA LEU A 25 -9.15 9.62 11.36
C LEU A 25 -7.86 9.96 12.12
N LYS A 26 -7.54 9.20 13.18
CA LYS A 26 -6.30 9.35 13.96
C LYS A 26 -5.07 8.78 13.23
N ASN A 27 -5.23 7.66 12.52
CA ASN A 27 -4.18 6.98 11.74
C ASN A 27 -4.30 7.21 10.22
N ARG A 28 -4.95 8.30 9.80
CA ARG A 28 -5.26 8.60 8.39
C ARG A 28 -4.07 8.46 7.44
N PHE A 29 -2.87 8.77 7.91
CA PHE A 29 -1.64 8.65 7.12
C PHE A 29 -1.42 7.20 6.64
N TRP A 30 -1.53 6.23 7.55
CA TRP A 30 -1.35 4.81 7.23
C TRP A 30 -2.44 4.27 6.32
N PHE A 31 -3.67 4.76 6.48
CA PHE A 31 -4.77 4.44 5.58
C PHE A 31 -4.47 4.87 4.14
N PHE A 32 -4.02 6.11 3.96
CA PHE A 32 -3.64 6.62 2.64
C PHE A 32 -2.47 5.83 2.06
N LYS A 33 -1.47 5.43 2.86
CA LYS A 33 -0.37 4.60 2.38
C LYS A 33 -0.79 3.20 1.93
N ALA A 34 -1.75 2.57 2.62
CA ALA A 34 -2.35 1.32 2.14
C ALA A 34 -3.04 1.53 0.79
N LEU A 35 -3.80 2.63 0.65
CA LEU A 35 -4.50 2.95 -0.59
C LEU A 35 -3.54 3.24 -1.76
N GLU A 36 -2.44 3.94 -1.52
CA GLU A 36 -1.39 4.17 -2.54
C GLU A 36 -0.78 2.83 -3.00
N THR A 37 -0.60 1.88 -2.08
CA THR A 37 -0.05 0.55 -2.38
C THR A 37 -1.03 -0.28 -3.22
N TYR A 38 -2.34 -0.21 -2.93
CA TYR A 38 -3.37 -0.81 -3.78
C TYR A 38 -3.47 -0.11 -5.14
N GLY A 39 -3.38 1.22 -5.17
CA GLY A 39 -3.38 2.00 -6.42
C GLY A 39 -2.24 1.58 -7.34
N LEU A 40 -1.07 1.31 -6.79
CA LEU A 40 0.10 0.81 -7.53
C LEU A 40 -0.13 -0.61 -8.06
N GLY A 41 -0.75 -1.51 -7.28
CA GLY A 41 -1.16 -2.83 -7.76
C GLY A 41 -2.21 -2.78 -8.88
N ILE A 42 -3.21 -1.91 -8.77
CA ILE A 42 -4.23 -1.70 -9.81
C ILE A 42 -3.59 -1.11 -11.08
N TYR A 43 -2.62 -0.20 -10.93
CA TYR A 43 -1.89 0.39 -12.03
C TYR A 43 -1.19 -0.66 -12.89
N PHE A 44 -0.52 -1.63 -12.26
CA PHE A 44 0.11 -2.76 -12.94
C PHE A 44 -0.91 -3.65 -13.65
N ILE A 45 -2.03 -4.00 -13.00
CA ILE A 45 -3.10 -4.79 -13.63
C ILE A 45 -3.63 -4.11 -14.91
N ILE A 46 -3.84 -2.80 -14.88
CA ILE A 46 -4.32 -2.05 -16.04
C ILE A 46 -3.26 -2.08 -17.15
N ARG A 47 -2.00 -1.83 -16.80
CA ARG A 47 -0.89 -1.77 -17.76
C ARG A 47 -0.64 -3.13 -18.43
N HIS A 48 -0.69 -4.20 -17.64
CA HIS A 48 -0.67 -5.58 -18.12
C HIS A 48 -1.86 -5.90 -19.05
N SER A 49 -3.07 -5.46 -18.69
CA SER A 49 -4.29 -5.69 -19.47
C SER A 49 -4.36 -4.91 -20.79
N THR A 50 -3.66 -3.78 -20.93
CA THR A 50 -3.67 -2.98 -22.16
C THR A 50 -2.82 -3.55 -23.30
N GLY A 51 -2.03 -4.61 -23.07
CA GLY A 51 -1.33 -5.33 -24.14
C GLY A 51 -0.33 -4.50 -24.95
N THR A 52 0.07 -3.32 -24.49
CA THR A 52 1.10 -2.47 -25.13
C THR A 52 2.50 -2.96 -24.78
N PHE A 53 2.75 -4.26 -24.96
CA PHE A 53 4.06 -4.89 -24.85
C PHE A 53 4.76 -4.86 -26.21
N ASP A 54 5.30 -3.70 -26.53
CA ASP A 54 6.41 -3.54 -27.47
C ASP A 54 7.11 -2.26 -26.99
N PRO A 55 8.21 -2.32 -26.18
CA PRO A 55 9.53 -2.86 -26.57
C PRO A 55 10.35 -3.42 -25.34
N PRO A 56 11.70 -3.44 -25.40
CA PRO A 56 12.62 -4.57 -25.59
C PRO A 56 12.60 -5.67 -24.50
N PRO A 57 13.04 -6.90 -24.82
CA PRO A 57 13.02 -8.03 -23.89
C PRO A 57 13.97 -7.79 -22.70
N ASN A 58 13.53 -8.18 -21.51
CA ASN A 58 14.30 -8.24 -20.25
C ASN A 58 14.40 -6.94 -19.43
N SER A 59 13.40 -6.06 -19.45
CA SER A 59 13.35 -4.99 -18.44
C SER A 59 12.87 -5.57 -17.10
N VAL A 60 13.55 -5.26 -16.00
CA VAL A 60 13.18 -5.72 -14.64
C VAL A 60 11.75 -5.38 -14.22
N LEU A 61 11.09 -4.48 -14.95
CA LEU A 61 9.66 -4.19 -14.80
C LEU A 61 8.77 -5.40 -15.13
N ASP A 62 9.17 -6.27 -16.05
CA ASP A 62 8.43 -7.51 -16.41
C ASP A 62 8.39 -8.49 -15.23
N LEU A 63 9.48 -8.57 -14.46
CA LEU A 63 9.56 -9.39 -13.24
C LEU A 63 8.77 -8.79 -12.07
N LEU A 64 8.60 -7.46 -12.03
CA LEU A 64 7.81 -6.78 -11.00
C LEU A 64 6.31 -6.72 -11.34
N ASP A 65 5.96 -6.74 -12.63
CA ASP A 65 4.59 -6.83 -13.16
C ASP A 65 4.09 -8.28 -13.21
N ASP A 66 4.92 -9.25 -12.82
CA ASP A 66 4.55 -10.66 -12.74
C ASP A 66 3.45 -10.89 -11.67
N PRO A 67 2.44 -11.74 -11.97
CA PRO A 67 1.33 -12.07 -11.06
C PRO A 67 1.69 -12.34 -9.58
N PRO A 68 2.79 -13.04 -9.24
CA PRO A 68 3.20 -13.24 -7.85
C PRO A 68 3.60 -11.95 -7.11
N PHE A 69 4.21 -10.95 -7.77
CA PHE A 69 4.63 -9.71 -7.11
C PHE A 69 3.45 -8.80 -6.77
N ILE A 70 2.44 -8.73 -7.66
CA ILE A 70 1.18 -8.01 -7.41
C ILE A 70 0.44 -8.64 -6.22
N PHE A 71 0.49 -9.96 -6.09
CA PHE A 71 -0.11 -10.66 -4.94
C PHE A 71 0.59 -10.29 -3.62
N VAL A 72 1.92 -10.25 -3.60
CA VAL A 72 2.68 -9.83 -2.41
C VAL A 72 2.37 -8.37 -2.05
N LEU A 73 2.26 -7.47 -3.04
CA LEU A 73 1.80 -6.10 -2.84
C LEU A 73 0.41 -6.03 -2.18
N ALA A 74 -0.53 -6.82 -2.68
CA ALA A 74 -1.89 -6.87 -2.13
C ALA A 74 -1.89 -7.40 -0.70
N VAL A 75 -1.07 -8.41 -0.39
CA VAL A 75 -0.92 -8.94 0.97
C VAL A 75 -0.35 -7.89 1.91
N VAL A 76 0.75 -7.22 1.54
CA VAL A 76 1.36 -6.15 2.34
C VAL A 76 0.40 -4.96 2.51
N GLY A 77 -0.30 -4.55 1.44
CA GLY A 77 -1.34 -3.51 1.49
C GLY A 77 -2.49 -3.88 2.43
N THR A 78 -2.90 -5.16 2.43
CA THR A 78 -3.93 -5.67 3.35
C THR A 78 -3.45 -5.61 4.81
N PHE A 79 -2.18 -5.95 5.08
CA PHE A 79 -1.62 -5.82 6.43
C PHE A 79 -1.61 -4.36 6.92
N VAL A 80 -1.23 -3.40 6.08
CA VAL A 80 -1.26 -1.97 6.43
C VAL A 80 -2.69 -1.47 6.62
N LEU A 81 -3.63 -1.93 5.79
CA LEU A 81 -5.04 -1.58 5.89
C LEU A 81 -5.67 -2.12 7.18
N VAL A 82 -5.46 -3.41 7.48
CA VAL A 82 -5.95 -4.02 8.74
C VAL A 82 -5.36 -3.30 9.95
N TYR A 83 -4.07 -2.93 9.91
CA TYR A 83 -3.46 -2.11 10.95
C TYR A 83 -4.08 -0.72 11.07
N SER A 84 -4.42 -0.08 9.94
CA SER A 84 -5.10 1.20 9.95
C SER A 84 -6.51 1.11 10.54
N LEU A 85 -7.21 -0.01 10.36
CA LEU A 85 -8.57 -0.22 10.82
C LEU A 85 -8.65 -0.73 12.27
N TRP A 86 -7.65 -1.49 12.73
CA TRP A 86 -7.65 -2.12 14.06
C TRP A 86 -6.76 -1.37 15.05
N ASP A 87 -7.27 -1.14 16.27
CA ASP A 87 -6.51 -0.52 17.38
C ASP A 87 -5.51 -1.52 17.98
N LEU A 88 -4.43 -1.81 17.24
CA LEU A 88 -3.31 -2.61 17.72
C LEU A 88 -2.33 -1.72 18.49
N ASN A 89 -2.59 -1.52 19.79
CA ASN A 89 -1.73 -0.74 20.69
C ASN A 89 -0.48 -1.52 21.12
N THR A 90 0.29 -2.06 20.17
CA THR A 90 1.50 -2.84 20.44
C THR A 90 2.72 -2.09 19.88
N PHE A 91 3.67 -1.74 20.75
CA PHE A 91 4.82 -0.88 20.45
C PHE A 91 5.70 -1.39 19.28
N LEU A 92 5.83 -2.70 19.13
CA LEU A 92 6.64 -3.33 18.08
C LEU A 92 5.96 -3.43 16.71
N TYR A 93 4.64 -3.26 16.63
CA TYR A 93 3.91 -3.46 15.38
C TYR A 93 4.10 -2.31 14.38
N LYS A 94 4.29 -1.09 14.87
CA LYS A 94 4.57 0.09 14.05
C LYS A 94 5.84 -0.08 13.18
N PRO A 95 7.04 -0.30 13.76
CA PRO A 95 8.28 -0.34 12.99
C PRO A 95 8.35 -1.53 12.00
N ILE A 96 7.72 -2.66 12.33
CA ILE A 96 7.69 -3.83 11.44
C ILE A 96 6.85 -3.53 10.19
N MET A 97 5.67 -2.94 10.38
CA MET A 97 4.81 -2.58 9.25
C MET A 97 5.45 -1.49 8.39
N THR A 98 6.02 -0.45 9.01
CA THR A 98 6.70 0.62 8.27
C THR A 98 7.89 0.06 7.49
N GLY A 99 8.69 -0.83 8.08
CA GLY A 99 9.84 -1.46 7.43
C GLY A 99 9.45 -2.36 6.25
N LEU A 100 8.39 -3.16 6.39
CA LEU A 100 7.87 -3.95 5.28
C LEU A 100 7.40 -3.05 4.14
N LEU A 101 6.63 -2.00 4.46
CA LEU A 101 6.10 -1.10 3.46
C LEU A 101 7.21 -0.31 2.73
N THR A 102 8.18 0.22 3.46
CA THR A 102 9.32 0.93 2.85
C THR A 102 10.16 -0.01 2.00
N SER A 103 10.41 -1.24 2.43
CA SER A 103 11.18 -2.22 1.65
C SER A 103 10.53 -2.54 0.30
N VAL A 104 9.21 -2.73 0.28
CA VAL A 104 8.45 -2.98 -0.95
C VAL A 104 8.54 -1.78 -1.89
N TRP A 105 8.25 -0.59 -1.39
CA TRP A 105 8.30 0.64 -2.21
C TRP A 105 9.72 0.94 -2.74
N LEU A 106 10.77 0.58 -1.99
CA LEU A 106 12.16 0.73 -2.42
C LEU A 106 12.50 -0.22 -3.58
N ILE A 107 12.03 -1.47 -3.52
CA ILE A 107 12.19 -2.43 -4.63
C ILE A 107 11.48 -1.92 -5.88
N PHE A 108 10.25 -1.37 -5.75
CA PHE A 108 9.54 -0.76 -6.89
C PHE A 108 10.27 0.46 -7.44
N MET A 109 10.78 1.34 -6.59
CA MET A 109 11.58 2.49 -7.02
C MET A 109 12.80 2.04 -7.82
N LEU A 110 13.54 1.03 -7.34
CA LEU A 110 14.69 0.48 -8.06
C LEU A 110 14.26 -0.12 -9.41
N GLY A 111 13.17 -0.88 -9.44
CA GLY A 111 12.61 -1.43 -10.68
C GLY A 111 12.32 -0.36 -11.73
N PHE A 112 11.66 0.74 -11.35
CA PHE A 112 11.41 1.87 -12.25
C PHE A 112 12.69 2.55 -12.71
N VAL A 113 13.65 2.77 -11.80
CA VAL A 113 14.95 3.38 -12.15
C VAL A 113 15.72 2.53 -13.15
N PHE A 114 15.78 1.20 -12.96
CA PHE A 114 16.44 0.30 -13.90
C PHE A 114 15.75 0.25 -15.27
N HIS A 115 14.41 0.27 -15.29
CA HIS A 115 13.65 0.36 -16.53
C HIS A 115 13.93 1.68 -17.26
N ASP A 116 14.03 2.80 -16.54
CA ASP A 116 14.35 4.11 -17.11
C ASP A 116 15.75 4.13 -17.72
N PHE A 117 16.74 3.55 -17.03
CA PHE A 117 18.09 3.37 -17.55
C PHE A 117 18.12 2.50 -18.81
N ALA A 118 17.34 1.41 -18.84
CA ALA A 118 17.25 0.51 -19.99
C ALA A 118 16.57 1.16 -21.20
N THR A 119 15.59 2.05 -20.96
CA THR A 119 14.83 2.73 -22.02
C THR A 119 15.51 4.03 -22.48
N GLY A 120 16.56 4.49 -21.78
CA GLY A 120 17.27 5.74 -22.08
C GLY A 120 16.42 7.00 -21.87
N ALA A 121 15.30 6.88 -21.13
CA ALA A 121 14.39 7.97 -20.83
C ALA A 121 14.81 8.68 -19.54
N TYR A 122 14.56 10.00 -19.47
CA TYR A 122 14.68 10.75 -18.22
C TYR A 122 13.73 10.18 -17.16
N VAL A 123 14.09 10.32 -15.88
CA VAL A 123 13.38 9.80 -14.69
C VAL A 123 11.86 9.77 -14.90
N SER A 124 11.30 8.58 -14.98
CA SER A 124 9.87 8.38 -15.20
C SER A 124 9.07 8.97 -14.06
N PHE A 125 7.88 9.48 -14.38
CA PHE A 125 6.93 10.01 -13.40
C PHE A 125 6.63 8.99 -12.28
N GLN A 126 6.65 7.70 -12.60
CA GLN A 126 6.49 6.59 -11.66
C GLN A 126 7.62 6.52 -10.62
N ALA A 127 8.88 6.66 -11.04
CA ALA A 127 10.04 6.65 -10.15
C ALA A 127 10.03 7.87 -9.22
N MET A 128 9.64 9.04 -9.73
CA MET A 128 9.46 10.26 -8.92
C MET A 128 8.36 10.07 -7.87
N TYR A 129 7.23 9.47 -8.25
CA TYR A 129 6.13 9.19 -7.33
C TYR A 129 6.54 8.19 -6.24
N ALA A 130 7.23 7.10 -6.61
CA ALA A 130 7.75 6.13 -5.64
C ALA A 130 8.72 6.79 -4.63
N GLY A 131 9.62 7.66 -5.11
CA GLY A 131 10.50 8.45 -4.25
C GLY A 131 9.74 9.38 -3.30
N PHE A 132 8.73 10.09 -3.79
CA PHE A 132 7.89 10.96 -2.96
C PHE A 132 7.16 10.16 -1.85
N VAL A 133 6.62 9.00 -2.19
CA VAL A 133 5.94 8.14 -1.22
C VAL A 133 6.93 7.61 -0.16
N LEU A 134 8.16 7.26 -0.52
CA LEU A 134 9.21 6.90 0.43
C LEU A 134 9.61 8.07 1.35
N VAL A 135 9.83 9.26 0.80
CA VAL A 135 10.19 10.46 1.59
C VAL A 135 9.10 10.77 2.61
N THR A 136 7.84 10.73 2.20
CA THR A 136 6.72 10.98 3.12
C THR A 136 6.60 9.91 4.22
N MET A 137 6.92 8.65 3.93
CA MET A 137 6.99 7.59 4.96
C MET A 137 8.13 7.84 5.95
N ILE A 138 9.32 8.16 5.45
CA ILE A 138 10.49 8.45 6.29
C ILE A 138 10.22 9.66 7.18
N SER A 139 9.65 10.74 6.64
CA SER A 139 9.33 11.94 7.42
C SER A 139 8.34 11.65 8.55
N GLU A 140 7.35 10.79 8.32
CA GLU A 140 6.39 10.42 9.35
C GLU A 140 7.02 9.57 10.46
N ILE A 141 8.00 8.73 10.12
CA ILE A 141 8.76 7.94 11.11
C ILE A 141 9.61 8.88 11.97
N THR A 142 10.38 9.78 11.35
CA THR A 142 11.27 10.71 12.05
C THR A 142 10.52 11.74 12.91
N LEU A 143 9.32 12.16 12.50
CA LEU A 143 8.51 13.13 13.27
C LEU A 143 7.74 12.49 14.45
N LYS A 144 7.68 11.17 14.54
CA LYS A 144 6.95 10.43 15.59
C LYS A 144 7.86 9.68 16.57
N GLU A 145 9.17 9.75 16.39
CA GLU A 145 10.18 9.44 17.42
C GLU A 145 10.46 10.68 18.28
#